data_AF-A0A925D8N1-F1
#
_entry.id   AF-A0A925D8N1-F1
#
_cell.length_a   1.000
_cell.length_b   1.000
_cell.length_c   1.000
_cell.angle_alpha   90.00
_cell.angle_beta   90.00
_cell.angle_gamma   90.00
#
_symmetry.space_group_name_H-M   'P 1'
#
loop_
_entity.id
_entity.type
_entity.pdbx_description
1 polymer ?
#
loop_
_entity_poly.entity_id
_entity_poly.type
_entity_poly.pdbx_seq_one_letter_code
_entity_poly.pdbx_strand_id
1 'polypeptide(L)'
;VKDVYTIEIVESLGKQAAKRLQKLGYKNVHAKIGDGFKGWAEEAPFDKIIVTCSPEKAPQPLIDQLKEGGLMVVPVGERYEQTLYLFRKKDGKLESEALLPTLFVPMTGKAEEARKVKPDPLNPSLANGSFEEEAFPSGAQPGWYYEKHVKWETDPKAPDGEHYVSFSNQEPGVSAHLLQGFGVDGRKVKQLQVTAHLKTKDVARGEEESESCYIMFTLYDDQRRDLGMQVMGPFLGTSDWHEKTKTFDIPHAAREGIFRIGLFGATGSASFDKISLKKVEGKK
;
A
#
# COMPACT_ATOMS: atom_id res chain seq x y z
N VAL A 1 5.32 -22.52 19.48
CA VAL A 1 5.92 -22.84 18.17
C VAL A 1 7.18 -23.65 18.43
N LYS A 2 7.32 -24.84 17.83
CA LYS A 2 8.47 -25.73 18.08
C LYS A 2 9.72 -25.19 17.39
N ASP A 3 9.67 -25.00 16.08
CA ASP A 3 10.74 -24.46 15.25
C ASP A 3 10.20 -23.38 14.29
N VAL A 4 11.06 -22.43 13.91
CA VAL A 4 10.79 -21.39 12.91
C VAL A 4 11.91 -21.39 11.89
N TYR A 5 11.55 -21.37 10.61
CA TYR A 5 12.48 -21.32 9.49
C TYR A 5 12.26 -20.02 8.73
N THR A 6 13.32 -19.23 8.56
CA THR A 6 13.25 -17.91 7.90
C THR A 6 14.27 -17.83 6.77
N ILE A 7 13.86 -17.29 5.62
CA ILE A 7 14.68 -17.15 4.43
C ILE A 7 14.75 -15.66 4.07
N GLU A 8 15.96 -15.17 3.84
CA GLU A 8 16.22 -13.80 3.37
C GLU A 8 17.14 -13.85 2.15
N ILE A 9 16.79 -13.15 1.07
CA ILE A 9 17.54 -13.16 -0.18
C ILE A 9 18.71 -12.17 -0.13
N VAL A 10 18.57 -11.07 0.63
CA VAL A 10 19.62 -10.08 0.84
C VAL A 10 20.56 -10.57 1.94
N GLU A 11 21.71 -11.09 1.53
CA GLU A 11 22.69 -11.73 2.41
C GLU A 11 23.06 -10.91 3.66
N SER A 12 23.28 -9.60 3.49
CA SER A 12 23.66 -8.71 4.59
C SER A 12 22.54 -8.57 5.64
N LEU A 13 21.27 -8.56 5.23
CA LEU A 13 20.12 -8.50 6.14
C LEU A 13 19.93 -9.84 6.85
N GLY A 14 20.00 -10.95 6.12
CA GLY A 14 19.81 -12.28 6.70
C GLY A 14 20.90 -12.62 7.73
N LYS A 15 22.17 -12.28 7.46
CA LYS A 15 23.27 -12.44 8.43
C LYS A 15 23.05 -11.58 9.69
N GLN A 16 22.60 -10.33 9.53
CA GLN A 16 22.30 -9.45 10.66
C GLN A 16 21.14 -9.97 11.51
N ALA A 17 20.07 -10.45 10.87
CA ALA A 17 18.92 -11.04 11.55
C ALA A 17 19.32 -12.30 12.33
N ALA A 18 20.05 -13.24 11.70
CA ALA A 18 20.54 -14.45 12.35
C ALA A 18 21.38 -14.16 13.59
N LYS A 19 22.34 -13.22 13.49
CA LYS A 19 23.17 -12.78 14.61
C LYS A 19 22.34 -12.18 15.75
N ARG A 20 21.32 -11.36 15.42
CA ARG A 20 20.43 -10.75 16.41
C ARG A 20 19.60 -11.81 17.14
N LEU A 21 19.02 -12.77 16.41
CA LEU A 21 18.24 -13.87 16.97
C LEU A 21 19.08 -14.73 17.91
N GLN A 22 20.31 -15.06 17.52
CA GLN A 22 21.26 -15.79 18.37
C GLN A 22 21.58 -15.01 19.64
N LYS A 23 21.87 -13.71 19.54
CA LYS A 23 22.17 -12.84 20.70
C LYS A 23 21.00 -12.74 21.68
N LEU A 24 19.76 -12.74 21.18
CA LEU A 24 18.54 -12.72 21.98
C LEU A 24 18.19 -14.09 22.58
N GLY A 25 18.96 -15.15 22.28
CA GLY A 25 18.77 -16.48 22.87
C GLY A 25 17.70 -17.34 22.18
N TYR A 26 17.23 -16.96 20.99
CA TYR A 26 16.30 -17.80 20.22
C TYR A 26 17.05 -19.03 19.68
N LYS A 27 16.76 -20.20 20.26
CA LYS A 27 17.42 -21.48 19.92
C LYS A 27 16.69 -22.29 18.85
N ASN A 28 15.46 -21.90 18.53
CA ASN A 28 14.56 -22.64 17.64
C ASN A 28 14.24 -21.86 16.35
N VAL A 29 15.07 -20.88 15.99
CA VAL A 29 14.93 -20.10 14.77
C VAL A 29 16.12 -20.38 13.87
N HIS A 30 15.85 -20.92 12.69
CA HIS A 30 16.83 -21.32 11.69
C HIS A 30 16.76 -20.34 10.52
N ALA A 31 17.87 -19.66 10.22
CA ALA A 31 17.95 -18.67 9.16
C ALA A 31 18.74 -19.21 7.96
N LYS A 32 18.25 -18.97 6.74
CA LYS A 32 18.91 -19.31 5.48
C LYS A 32 19.00 -18.09 4.59
N ILE A 33 20.15 -17.92 3.94
CA ILE A 33 20.27 -16.97 2.82
C ILE A 33 19.80 -17.68 1.56
N GLY A 34 18.79 -17.13 0.87
CA GLY A 34 18.27 -17.75 -0.34
C GLY A 34 17.02 -17.09 -0.89
N ASP A 35 16.58 -17.61 -2.02
CA ASP A 35 15.35 -17.17 -2.69
C ASP A 35 14.12 -17.79 -2.02
N GLY A 36 13.40 -16.97 -1.25
CA GLY A 36 12.18 -17.38 -0.55
C GLY A 36 11.05 -17.87 -1.46
N PHE A 37 11.06 -17.54 -2.75
CA PHE A 37 10.10 -18.07 -3.73
C PHE A 37 10.13 -19.60 -3.79
N LYS A 38 11.30 -20.21 -3.58
CA LYS A 38 11.50 -21.66 -3.62
C LYS A 38 11.08 -22.36 -2.31
N GLY A 39 10.85 -21.60 -1.24
CA GLY A 39 10.66 -22.14 0.09
C GLY A 39 11.90 -22.87 0.62
N TRP A 40 11.67 -23.79 1.55
CA TRP A 40 12.69 -24.60 2.21
C TRP A 40 12.27 -26.07 2.20
N ALA A 41 12.40 -26.69 1.03
CA ALA A 41 11.89 -28.04 0.77
C ALA A 41 12.45 -29.11 1.72
N GLU A 42 13.68 -28.93 2.21
CA GLU A 42 14.34 -29.86 3.13
C GLU A 42 13.65 -29.94 4.51
N GLU A 43 12.91 -28.88 4.89
CA GLU A 43 12.24 -28.76 6.20
C GLU A 43 10.71 -28.80 6.06
N ALA A 44 10.23 -28.95 4.83
CA ALA A 44 8.82 -29.13 4.54
C ALA A 44 8.32 -30.50 5.05
N PRO A 45 7.02 -30.63 5.35
CA PRO A 45 5.98 -29.63 5.16
C PRO A 45 5.78 -28.72 6.39
N PHE A 46 5.28 -27.50 6.17
CA PHE A 46 5.02 -26.49 7.20
C PHE A 46 3.56 -26.44 7.62
N ASP A 47 3.30 -26.25 8.92
CA ASP A 47 1.95 -25.97 9.43
C ASP A 47 1.48 -24.56 9.05
N LYS A 48 2.42 -23.61 9.00
CA LYS A 48 2.16 -22.20 8.68
C LYS A 48 3.28 -21.62 7.83
N ILE A 49 2.93 -20.83 6.83
CA ILE A 49 3.86 -20.06 6.00
C ILE A 49 3.47 -18.59 6.07
N ILE A 50 4.44 -17.71 6.35
CA ILE A 50 4.22 -16.26 6.38
C ILE A 50 5.21 -15.66 5.38
N VAL A 51 4.68 -14.93 4.39
CA VAL A 51 5.49 -14.24 3.39
C VAL A 51 5.39 -12.74 3.63
N THR A 52 6.53 -12.08 3.85
CA THR A 52 6.63 -10.65 4.19
C THR A 52 7.15 -9.80 3.02
N CYS A 53 6.91 -10.26 1.80
CA CYS A 53 7.15 -9.57 0.54
C CYS A 53 6.08 -10.01 -0.47
N SER A 54 5.83 -9.21 -1.51
CA SER A 54 4.71 -9.43 -2.42
C SER A 54 5.14 -10.03 -3.76
N PRO A 55 4.79 -11.30 -4.05
CA PRO A 55 4.72 -11.83 -5.40
C PRO A 55 3.39 -11.45 -6.09
N GLU A 56 3.29 -11.60 -7.41
CA GLU A 56 2.02 -11.40 -8.13
C GLU A 56 0.96 -12.44 -7.74
N LYS A 57 1.39 -13.68 -7.48
CA LYS A 57 0.54 -14.81 -7.08
C LYS A 57 1.25 -15.63 -6.02
N ALA A 58 0.49 -16.41 -5.24
CA ALA A 58 1.06 -17.34 -4.28
C ALA A 58 2.04 -18.31 -4.97
N PRO A 59 3.32 -18.37 -4.56
CA PRO A 59 4.31 -19.23 -5.20
C PRO A 59 3.97 -20.71 -5.06
N GLN A 60 3.86 -21.45 -6.17
CA GLN A 60 3.56 -22.88 -6.16
C GLN A 60 4.47 -23.70 -5.23
N PRO A 61 5.81 -23.47 -5.15
CA PRO A 61 6.66 -24.20 -4.22
C PRO A 61 6.25 -24.06 -2.75
N LEU A 62 5.72 -22.89 -2.35
CA LEU A 62 5.24 -22.67 -0.99
C LEU A 62 3.90 -23.41 -0.74
N ILE A 63 3.05 -23.48 -1.76
CA ILE A 63 1.79 -24.25 -1.69
C ILE A 63 2.08 -25.74 -1.51
N ASP A 64 3.05 -26.26 -2.26
CA ASP A 64 3.47 -27.66 -2.20
C ASP A 64 4.06 -28.01 -0.83
N GLN A 65 4.79 -27.07 -0.22
CA GLN A 65 5.40 -27.22 1.10
C GLN A 65 4.44 -26.97 2.26
N LEU A 66 3.22 -26.49 2.01
CA LEU A 66 2.20 -26.30 3.05
C LEU A 66 1.49 -27.63 3.35
N LYS A 67 1.36 -27.99 4.63
CA LYS A 67 0.58 -29.15 5.08
C LYS A 67 -0.90 -29.01 4.71
N GLU A 68 -1.56 -30.15 4.52
CA GLU A 68 -3.02 -30.22 4.47
C GLU A 68 -3.62 -29.66 5.77
N GLY A 69 -4.63 -28.79 5.67
CA GLY A 69 -5.17 -28.01 6.81
C GLY A 69 -4.28 -26.84 7.28
N GLY A 70 -3.08 -26.69 6.72
CA GLY A 70 -2.13 -25.62 7.04
C GLY A 70 -2.59 -24.24 6.55
N LEU A 71 -1.96 -23.19 7.08
CA LEU A 71 -2.27 -21.79 6.77
C LEU A 71 -1.11 -21.08 6.09
N MET A 72 -1.40 -20.25 5.09
CA MET A 72 -0.43 -19.34 4.49
C MET A 72 -0.96 -17.91 4.54
N VAL A 73 -0.14 -16.97 5.00
CA VAL A 73 -0.43 -15.54 4.89
C VAL A 73 0.59 -14.92 3.94
N VAL A 74 0.11 -14.31 2.85
CA VAL A 74 0.95 -13.72 1.82
C VAL A 74 0.25 -12.51 1.17
N PRO A 75 0.95 -11.38 0.99
CA PRO A 75 0.46 -10.28 0.19
C PRO A 75 0.64 -10.61 -1.30
N VAL A 76 -0.43 -10.75 -2.07
CA VAL A 76 -0.36 -11.00 -3.51
C VAL A 76 -1.01 -9.86 -4.29
N GLY A 77 -0.49 -9.61 -5.50
CA GLY A 77 -1.08 -8.65 -6.42
C GLY A 77 -0.06 -7.90 -7.27
N GLU A 78 -0.54 -6.88 -7.93
CA GLU A 78 0.30 -5.97 -8.70
C GLU A 78 1.20 -5.15 -7.77
N ARG A 79 2.20 -4.45 -8.32
CA ARG A 79 3.24 -3.83 -7.49
C ARG A 79 2.69 -2.92 -6.40
N TYR A 80 1.69 -2.11 -6.74
CA TYR A 80 1.12 -1.09 -5.85
C TYR A 80 -0.32 -1.40 -5.42
N GLU A 81 -0.88 -2.50 -5.92
CA GLU A 81 -2.23 -2.98 -5.62
C GLU A 81 -2.12 -4.43 -5.15
N GLN A 82 -1.88 -4.57 -3.85
CA GLN A 82 -1.67 -5.88 -3.21
C GLN A 82 -2.74 -6.08 -2.15
N THR A 83 -3.16 -7.33 -1.99
CA THR A 83 -4.07 -7.74 -0.95
C THR A 83 -3.41 -8.81 -0.11
N LEU A 84 -3.48 -8.68 1.21
CA LEU A 84 -3.05 -9.70 2.15
C LEU A 84 -4.10 -10.81 2.18
N TYR A 85 -3.72 -12.02 1.78
CA TYR A 85 -4.61 -13.17 1.84
C TYR A 85 -4.22 -14.12 2.96
N LEU A 86 -5.24 -14.71 3.59
CA LEU A 86 -5.13 -15.96 4.33
C LEU A 86 -5.56 -17.10 3.40
N PHE A 87 -4.65 -18.02 3.13
CA PHE A 87 -4.95 -19.26 2.44
C PHE A 87 -4.99 -20.41 3.44
N ARG A 88 -5.97 -21.30 3.27
CA ARG A 88 -6.04 -22.59 3.95
C ARG A 88 -5.91 -23.69 2.91
N LYS A 89 -5.02 -24.66 3.15
CA LYS A 89 -4.95 -25.83 2.28
C LYS A 89 -6.04 -26.83 2.65
N LYS A 90 -6.89 -27.16 1.69
CA LYS A 90 -7.97 -28.15 1.81
C LYS A 90 -8.06 -29.00 0.55
N ASP A 91 -8.02 -30.32 0.71
CA ASP A 91 -8.04 -31.32 -0.36
C ASP A 91 -6.99 -31.02 -1.45
N GLY A 92 -5.78 -30.62 -1.02
CA GLY A 92 -4.68 -30.24 -1.91
C GLY A 92 -4.83 -28.89 -2.62
N LYS A 93 -5.93 -28.15 -2.42
CA LYS A 93 -6.19 -26.84 -3.01
C LYS A 93 -6.10 -25.74 -1.95
N LEU A 94 -5.91 -24.49 -2.38
CA LEU A 94 -6.01 -23.34 -1.49
C LEU A 94 -7.44 -22.78 -1.52
N GLU A 95 -8.08 -22.75 -0.37
CA GLU A 95 -9.20 -21.86 -0.09
C GLU A 95 -8.63 -20.50 0.34
N SER A 96 -9.14 -19.40 -0.22
CA SER A 96 -8.59 -18.05 -0.03
C SER A 96 -9.57 -17.13 0.67
N GLU A 97 -9.07 -16.37 1.63
CA GLU A 97 -9.77 -15.28 2.31
C GLU A 97 -8.95 -14.00 2.12
N ALA A 98 -9.55 -12.99 1.51
CA ALA A 98 -8.93 -11.69 1.30
C ALA A 98 -9.09 -10.87 2.59
N LEU A 99 -7.98 -10.47 3.22
CA LEU A 99 -8.01 -9.83 4.54
C LEU A 99 -8.07 -8.31 4.44
N LEU A 100 -7.06 -7.70 3.82
CA LEU A 100 -6.97 -6.25 3.64
C LEU A 100 -6.02 -5.87 2.51
N PRO A 101 -6.22 -4.70 1.88
CA PRO A 101 -5.25 -4.08 0.99
C PRO A 101 -3.98 -3.67 1.75
N THR A 102 -2.83 -3.80 1.11
CA THR A 102 -1.51 -3.59 1.73
C THR A 102 -0.46 -3.13 0.72
N LEU A 103 0.69 -2.67 1.21
CA LEU A 103 1.88 -2.45 0.39
C LEU A 103 3.12 -3.06 1.03
N PHE A 104 3.56 -4.20 0.50
CA PHE A 104 4.84 -4.80 0.81
C PHE A 104 5.87 -4.56 -0.29
N VAL A 105 7.14 -4.71 0.08
CA VAL A 105 8.24 -4.77 -0.89
C VAL A 105 8.05 -5.94 -1.87
N PRO A 106 8.56 -5.84 -3.11
CA PRO A 106 8.58 -6.96 -4.04
C PRO A 106 9.19 -8.22 -3.42
N MET A 107 8.63 -9.39 -3.72
CA MET A 107 9.43 -10.63 -3.65
C MET A 107 10.41 -10.62 -4.83
N THR A 108 11.68 -10.28 -4.57
CA THR A 108 12.71 -10.21 -5.63
C THR A 108 13.14 -11.60 -6.10
N GLY A 109 13.95 -11.67 -7.16
CA GLY A 109 14.40 -12.94 -7.76
C GLY A 109 13.34 -13.53 -8.68
N LYS A 110 13.15 -14.85 -8.64
CA LYS A 110 12.27 -15.57 -9.58
C LYS A 110 10.83 -15.05 -9.61
N ALA A 111 10.29 -14.66 -8.45
CA ALA A 111 8.93 -14.16 -8.36
C ALA A 111 8.75 -12.86 -9.15
N GLU A 112 9.74 -11.97 -9.09
CA GLU A 112 9.72 -10.69 -9.79
C GLU A 112 9.98 -10.85 -11.29
N GLU A 113 10.90 -11.75 -11.68
CA GLU A 113 11.14 -12.10 -13.08
C GLU A 113 9.88 -12.66 -13.77
N ALA A 114 9.06 -13.40 -13.01
CA ALA A 114 7.84 -14.04 -13.50
C ALA A 114 6.59 -13.12 -13.49
N ARG A 115 6.72 -11.86 -13.03
CA ARG A 115 5.61 -10.91 -12.97
C ARG A 115 5.11 -10.59 -14.39
N LYS A 116 3.82 -10.85 -14.64
CA LYS A 116 3.12 -10.57 -15.89
C LYS A 116 2.79 -9.11 -16.03
N VAL A 117 2.21 -8.51 -14.98
CA VAL A 117 1.86 -7.08 -14.98
C VAL A 117 3.00 -6.29 -14.36
N LYS A 118 3.79 -5.66 -15.22
CA LYS A 118 4.91 -4.81 -14.79
C LYS A 118 4.39 -3.41 -14.43
N PRO A 119 5.00 -2.74 -13.43
CA PRO A 119 4.71 -1.33 -13.18
C PRO A 119 4.91 -0.50 -14.44
N ASP A 120 4.04 0.49 -14.67
CA ASP A 120 4.19 1.49 -15.72
C ASP A 120 4.55 2.86 -15.13
N PRO A 121 5.82 3.11 -14.79
CA PRO A 121 6.24 4.38 -14.21
C PRO A 121 6.20 5.54 -15.22
N LEU A 122 5.90 5.28 -16.50
CA LEU A 122 5.73 6.33 -17.52
C LEU A 122 4.29 6.84 -17.58
N ASN A 123 3.33 6.08 -17.04
CA ASN A 123 1.93 6.46 -16.91
C ASN A 123 1.45 6.26 -15.46
N PRO A 124 1.92 7.09 -14.51
CA PRO A 124 1.51 6.98 -13.11
C PRO A 124 0.00 7.16 -12.99
N SER A 125 -0.63 6.33 -12.15
CA SER A 125 -2.06 6.32 -11.86
C SER A 125 -2.33 5.91 -10.42
N LEU A 126 -3.58 6.07 -9.99
CA LEU A 126 -4.12 5.53 -8.75
C LEU A 126 -5.23 4.53 -9.11
N ALA A 127 -5.20 3.35 -8.51
CA ALA A 127 -6.30 2.39 -8.49
C ALA A 127 -7.46 2.92 -7.65
N ASN A 128 -8.68 2.54 -8.03
CA ASN A 128 -9.92 2.83 -7.31
C ASN A 128 -10.01 4.28 -6.80
N GLY A 129 -9.67 5.26 -7.64
CA GLY A 129 -9.75 6.67 -7.27
C GLY A 129 -11.18 7.23 -7.16
N SER A 130 -12.16 6.51 -7.73
CA SER A 130 -13.59 6.79 -7.63
C SER A 130 -14.27 6.08 -6.45
N PHE A 131 -13.58 5.15 -5.77
CA PHE A 131 -14.13 4.40 -4.64
C PHE A 131 -15.39 3.58 -4.95
N GLU A 132 -15.60 3.23 -6.22
CA GLU A 132 -16.76 2.44 -6.67
C GLU A 132 -16.53 0.93 -6.62
N GLU A 133 -15.29 0.50 -6.42
CA GLU A 133 -15.02 -0.92 -6.17
C GLU A 133 -15.52 -1.31 -4.77
N GLU A 134 -16.19 -2.45 -4.69
CA GLU A 134 -16.78 -2.93 -3.45
C GLU A 134 -15.72 -3.06 -2.35
N ALA A 135 -15.97 -2.42 -1.21
CA ALA A 135 -15.08 -2.51 -0.06
C ALA A 135 -14.97 -3.95 0.45
N PHE A 136 -13.82 -4.25 1.06
CA PHE A 136 -13.64 -5.51 1.77
C PHE A 136 -14.68 -5.64 2.88
N PRO A 137 -15.00 -6.86 3.36
CA PRO A 137 -15.90 -7.05 4.50
C PRO A 137 -15.48 -6.25 5.76
N SER A 138 -14.20 -5.89 5.87
CA SER A 138 -13.64 -5.03 6.92
C SER A 138 -13.94 -3.53 6.74
N GLY A 139 -14.49 -3.12 5.59
CA GLY A 139 -14.66 -1.73 5.16
C GLY A 139 -13.46 -1.16 4.39
N ALA A 140 -12.37 -1.92 4.27
CA ALA A 140 -11.15 -1.46 3.61
C ALA A 140 -11.35 -1.26 2.10
N GLN A 141 -10.68 -0.26 1.54
CA GLN A 141 -10.83 0.21 0.17
C GLN A 141 -9.84 -0.50 -0.77
N PRO A 142 -10.31 -1.21 -1.81
CA PRO A 142 -9.44 -1.84 -2.79
C PRO A 142 -8.37 -0.89 -3.34
N GLY A 143 -7.11 -1.35 -3.37
CA GLY A 143 -5.95 -0.58 -3.84
C GLY A 143 -5.42 0.50 -2.89
N TRP A 144 -6.12 0.80 -1.80
CA TRP A 144 -5.69 1.78 -0.79
C TRP A 144 -5.38 1.11 0.53
N TYR A 145 -4.38 1.59 1.25
CA TYR A 145 -3.83 0.87 2.41
C TYR A 145 -3.42 1.82 3.54
N TYR A 146 -3.02 1.25 4.68
CA TYR A 146 -2.74 1.97 5.93
C TYR A 146 -3.88 2.89 6.36
N GLU A 147 -5.11 2.39 6.25
CA GLU A 147 -6.31 3.16 6.55
C GLU A 147 -6.42 3.50 8.03
N LYS A 148 -6.81 4.73 8.32
CA LYS A 148 -7.09 5.17 9.69
C LYS A 148 -8.32 6.04 9.71
N HIS A 149 -9.35 5.60 10.45
CA HIS A 149 -10.63 6.29 10.64
C HIS A 149 -11.30 6.68 9.31
N VAL A 150 -11.32 5.74 8.37
CA VAL A 150 -11.94 5.88 7.04
C VAL A 150 -13.30 5.21 7.05
N LYS A 151 -14.27 5.82 6.36
CA LYS A 151 -15.56 5.19 6.07
C LYS A 151 -15.80 5.21 4.57
N TRP A 152 -16.32 4.10 4.07
CA TRP A 152 -16.93 4.01 2.74
C TRP A 152 -18.38 4.45 2.85
N GLU A 153 -18.73 5.51 2.14
CA GLU A 153 -20.05 6.12 2.21
C GLU A 153 -20.77 5.89 0.88
N THR A 154 -22.11 5.78 0.93
CA THR A 154 -22.97 5.73 -0.25
C THR A 154 -23.88 6.96 -0.26
N ASP A 155 -23.80 7.77 -1.31
CA ASP A 155 -24.65 8.94 -1.58
C ASP A 155 -24.78 9.14 -3.10
N PRO A 156 -26.01 9.13 -3.67
CA PRO A 156 -26.23 9.40 -5.10
C PRO A 156 -25.77 10.79 -5.58
N LYS A 157 -25.37 11.67 -4.66
CA LYS A 157 -24.76 12.98 -4.97
C LYS A 157 -23.22 12.95 -4.93
N ALA A 158 -22.60 11.78 -4.86
CA ALA A 158 -21.16 11.64 -4.99
C ALA A 158 -20.69 12.19 -6.36
N PRO A 159 -19.50 12.83 -6.40
CA PRO A 159 -18.92 13.35 -7.64
C PRO A 159 -18.70 12.34 -8.78
N ASP A 160 -18.53 11.05 -8.46
CA ASP A 160 -18.42 9.95 -9.41
C ASP A 160 -19.18 8.74 -8.86
N GLY A 161 -20.17 8.23 -9.60
CA GLY A 161 -20.99 7.10 -9.12
C GLY A 161 -21.84 7.43 -7.90
N GLU A 162 -21.76 6.60 -6.87
CA GLU A 162 -22.56 6.71 -5.64
C GLU A 162 -21.71 6.56 -4.38
N HIS A 163 -20.40 6.30 -4.49
CA HIS A 163 -19.53 5.97 -3.39
C HIS A 163 -18.38 6.96 -3.23
N TYR A 164 -17.91 7.12 -2.00
CA TYR A 164 -16.74 7.95 -1.69
C TYR A 164 -16.18 7.56 -0.33
N VAL A 165 -15.03 8.14 0.03
CA VAL A 165 -14.45 7.97 1.36
C VAL A 165 -14.62 9.21 2.23
N SER A 166 -14.94 9.01 3.50
CA SER A 166 -15.01 10.05 4.51
C SER A 166 -14.04 9.78 5.67
N PHE A 167 -13.51 10.88 6.21
CA PHE A 167 -12.61 10.92 7.36
C PHE A 167 -13.24 11.84 8.39
N SER A 168 -13.25 11.42 9.66
CA SER A 168 -13.67 12.28 10.76
C SER A 168 -12.72 12.15 11.92
N ASN A 169 -12.37 13.29 12.52
CA ASN A 169 -11.53 13.35 13.69
C ASN A 169 -11.98 14.50 14.60
N GLN A 170 -11.97 14.25 15.92
CA GLN A 170 -12.33 15.25 16.93
C GLN A 170 -11.18 15.58 17.87
N GLU A 171 -10.07 14.83 17.78
CA GLU A 171 -8.91 14.97 18.66
C GLU A 171 -7.73 15.54 17.86
N PRO A 172 -7.30 16.79 18.12
CA PRO A 172 -6.11 17.37 17.49
C PRO A 172 -4.89 16.45 17.59
N GLY A 173 -4.04 16.47 16.58
CA GLY A 173 -2.85 15.59 16.49
C GLY A 173 -3.13 14.14 16.09
N VAL A 174 -4.38 13.67 16.13
CA VAL A 174 -4.74 12.33 15.64
C VAL A 174 -5.01 12.36 14.14
N SER A 175 -4.27 11.56 13.37
CA SER A 175 -4.54 11.43 11.94
C SER A 175 -5.71 10.50 11.62
N ALA A 176 -6.45 10.83 10.58
CA ALA A 176 -7.39 9.99 9.84
C ALA A 176 -7.03 10.05 8.35
N HIS A 177 -6.58 8.96 7.75
CA HIS A 177 -5.98 9.00 6.41
C HIS A 177 -6.08 7.68 5.64
N LEU A 178 -5.80 7.78 4.36
CA LEU A 178 -5.75 6.68 3.41
C LEU A 178 -4.56 6.87 2.46
N LEU A 179 -3.82 5.79 2.15
CA LEU A 179 -2.58 5.86 1.37
C LEU A 179 -2.65 4.95 0.15
N GLN A 180 -1.93 5.33 -0.92
CA GLN A 180 -1.72 4.47 -2.07
C GLN A 180 -0.34 4.71 -2.70
N GLY A 181 0.22 3.70 -3.34
CA GLY A 181 1.55 3.74 -3.92
C GLY A 181 1.44 3.90 -5.41
N PHE A 182 2.42 4.56 -6.02
CA PHE A 182 2.49 4.63 -7.47
C PHE A 182 3.94 4.66 -7.94
N GLY A 183 4.17 4.16 -9.15
CA GLY A 183 5.46 4.27 -9.81
C GLY A 183 5.54 5.54 -10.62
N VAL A 184 6.72 6.16 -10.71
CA VAL A 184 6.97 7.29 -11.60
C VAL A 184 8.42 7.29 -12.05
N ASP A 185 8.72 7.54 -13.31
CA ASP A 185 10.09 7.74 -13.76
C ASP A 185 10.36 9.22 -14.01
N GLY A 186 10.93 9.92 -13.03
CA GLY A 186 11.27 11.35 -13.11
C GLY A 186 12.22 11.72 -14.26
N ARG A 187 12.91 10.74 -14.86
CA ARG A 187 13.73 10.96 -16.06
C ARG A 187 12.85 11.31 -17.26
N LYS A 188 11.62 10.77 -17.31
CA LYS A 188 10.68 10.88 -18.43
C LYS A 188 9.42 11.65 -18.09
N VAL A 189 8.89 11.50 -16.87
CA VAL A 189 7.74 12.24 -16.36
C VAL A 189 8.23 13.48 -15.63
N LYS A 190 7.93 14.67 -16.17
CA LYS A 190 8.38 15.95 -15.58
C LYS A 190 7.36 16.57 -14.65
N GLN A 191 6.09 16.32 -14.91
CA GLN A 191 5.00 16.89 -14.15
C GLN A 191 3.88 15.87 -13.96
N LEU A 192 3.30 15.87 -12.77
CA LEU A 192 2.07 15.15 -12.45
C LEU A 192 0.98 16.14 -12.11
N GLN A 193 -0.19 15.96 -12.71
CA GLN A 193 -1.41 16.65 -12.31
C GLN A 193 -2.19 15.74 -11.37
N VAL A 194 -2.58 16.29 -10.22
CA VAL A 194 -3.49 15.68 -9.27
C VAL A 194 -4.82 16.42 -9.35
N THR A 195 -5.90 15.67 -9.48
CA THR A 195 -7.27 16.17 -9.45
C THR A 195 -8.06 15.35 -8.45
N ALA A 196 -8.87 16.01 -7.62
CA ALA A 196 -9.77 15.34 -6.68
C ALA A 196 -11.02 16.20 -6.46
N HIS A 197 -12.14 15.56 -6.19
CA HIS A 197 -13.30 16.22 -5.60
C HIS A 197 -13.23 16.06 -4.09
N LEU A 198 -13.51 17.14 -3.36
CA LEU A 198 -13.53 17.11 -1.91
C LEU A 198 -14.66 17.95 -1.32
N LYS A 199 -15.09 17.54 -0.13
CA LYS A 199 -16.08 18.22 0.71
C LYS A 199 -15.50 18.29 2.11
N THR A 200 -15.71 19.39 2.81
CA THR A 200 -15.21 19.59 4.18
C THR A 200 -16.34 20.07 5.08
N LYS A 201 -16.32 19.66 6.33
CA LYS A 201 -17.23 20.13 7.37
C LYS A 201 -16.46 20.42 8.64
N ASP A 202 -16.48 21.69 9.03
CA ASP A 202 -15.90 22.22 10.25
C ASP A 202 -14.44 21.81 10.42
N VAL A 203 -13.69 21.72 9.32
CA VAL A 203 -12.29 21.30 9.36
C VAL A 203 -11.44 22.41 9.95
N ALA A 204 -10.81 22.13 11.08
CA ALA A 204 -9.91 23.04 11.76
C ALA A 204 -8.51 22.44 11.84
N ARG A 205 -7.50 23.32 11.93
CA ARG A 205 -6.12 22.88 12.18
C ARG A 205 -6.03 22.17 13.53
N GLY A 206 -5.04 21.29 13.64
CA GLY A 206 -4.65 20.71 14.92
C GLY A 206 -3.86 21.71 15.78
N GLU A 207 -2.98 21.18 16.63
CA GLU A 207 -2.14 22.00 17.52
C GLU A 207 -1.00 22.68 16.75
N GLU A 208 -0.44 22.00 15.74
CA GLU A 208 0.64 22.53 14.91
C GLU A 208 0.14 23.10 13.58
N GLU A 209 0.90 24.04 12.98
CA GLU A 209 0.56 24.61 11.68
C GLU A 209 0.60 23.56 10.54
N SER A 210 1.38 22.49 10.70
CA SER A 210 1.39 21.36 9.76
C SER A 210 0.17 20.45 9.91
N GLU A 211 -0.61 20.56 10.97
CA GLU A 211 -1.74 19.67 11.22
C GLU A 211 -3.00 20.17 10.51
N SER A 212 -3.34 19.56 9.38
CA SER A 212 -4.48 19.98 8.56
C SER A 212 -5.00 18.86 7.64
N CYS A 213 -6.10 19.14 6.93
CA CYS A 213 -6.55 18.31 5.82
C CYS A 213 -5.74 18.59 4.56
N TYR A 214 -5.27 17.53 3.91
CA TYR A 214 -4.44 17.60 2.71
C TYR A 214 -4.72 16.46 1.73
N ILE A 215 -4.35 16.71 0.47
CA ILE A 215 -3.93 15.70 -0.48
C ILE A 215 -2.43 15.88 -0.66
N MET A 216 -1.65 14.83 -0.49
CA MET A 216 -0.19 14.92 -0.57
C MET A 216 0.44 13.65 -1.13
N PHE A 217 1.67 13.76 -1.61
CA PHE A 217 2.49 12.58 -1.88
C PHE A 217 3.97 12.83 -1.58
N THR A 218 4.65 11.82 -1.05
CA THR A 218 6.12 11.84 -0.91
C THR A 218 6.73 11.05 -2.06
N LEU A 219 7.78 11.60 -2.67
CA LEU A 219 8.53 10.92 -3.73
C LEU A 219 9.81 10.31 -3.18
N TYR A 220 10.23 9.19 -3.76
CA TYR A 220 11.44 8.49 -3.38
C TYR A 220 12.29 8.09 -4.60
N ASP A 221 13.59 7.95 -4.40
CA ASP A 221 14.50 7.41 -5.42
C ASP A 221 14.59 5.87 -5.39
N ASP A 222 15.50 5.31 -6.18
CA ASP A 222 15.74 3.87 -6.27
C ASP A 222 16.28 3.23 -4.99
N GLN A 223 16.83 4.03 -4.08
CA GLN A 223 17.28 3.61 -2.75
C GLN A 223 16.25 3.91 -1.66
N ARG A 224 15.02 4.32 -2.04
CA ARG A 224 13.95 4.76 -1.15
C ARG A 224 14.32 5.96 -0.27
N ARG A 225 15.23 6.81 -0.72
CA ARG A 225 15.52 8.08 -0.04
C ARG A 225 14.42 9.08 -0.39
N ASP A 226 13.96 9.80 0.63
CA ASP A 226 12.94 10.84 0.49
C ASP A 226 13.45 11.99 -0.40
N LEU A 227 12.67 12.34 -1.43
CA LEU A 227 12.95 13.40 -2.40
C LEU A 227 12.07 14.64 -2.20
N GLY A 228 11.26 14.65 -1.15
CA GLY A 228 10.37 15.73 -0.78
C GLY A 228 8.89 15.37 -0.88
N MET A 229 8.12 16.06 -0.06
CA MET A 229 6.66 15.98 -0.01
C MET A 229 6.03 17.06 -0.89
N GLN A 230 5.05 16.66 -1.68
CA GLN A 230 4.21 17.51 -2.51
C GLN A 230 2.83 17.63 -1.86
N VAL A 231 2.28 18.84 -1.73
CA VAL A 231 1.05 19.09 -0.98
C VAL A 231 0.04 19.92 -1.79
N MET A 232 -1.22 19.51 -1.75
CA MET A 232 -2.41 20.27 -2.17
C MET A 232 -3.30 20.48 -0.94
N GLY A 233 -3.54 21.74 -0.59
CA GLY A 233 -4.18 22.16 0.67
C GLY A 233 -3.35 23.27 1.35
N PRO A 234 -3.63 23.62 2.62
CA PRO A 234 -4.62 22.98 3.49
C PRO A 234 -6.06 23.21 3.03
N PHE A 235 -6.94 22.25 3.31
CA PHE A 235 -8.38 22.42 3.16
C PHE A 235 -8.99 22.65 4.54
N LEU A 236 -9.61 23.82 4.77
CA LEU A 236 -10.12 24.23 6.07
C LEU A 236 -11.56 24.73 5.94
N GLY A 237 -12.27 24.74 7.07
CA GLY A 237 -13.64 25.20 7.18
C GLY A 237 -14.66 24.20 6.66
N THR A 238 -15.75 24.75 6.13
CA THR A 238 -16.88 24.00 5.59
C THR A 238 -17.07 24.37 4.13
N SER A 239 -17.15 23.36 3.26
CA SER A 239 -17.40 23.52 1.84
C SER A 239 -18.18 22.32 1.33
N ASP A 240 -19.14 22.54 0.45
CA ASP A 240 -19.72 21.44 -0.32
C ASP A 240 -18.70 20.85 -1.30
N TRP A 241 -19.08 19.78 -2.00
CA TRP A 241 -18.28 19.15 -3.04
C TRP A 241 -17.78 20.17 -4.06
N HIS A 242 -16.47 20.18 -4.27
CA HIS A 242 -15.84 20.98 -5.31
C HIS A 242 -14.56 20.30 -5.80
N GLU A 243 -14.20 20.55 -7.05
CA GLU A 243 -12.97 20.04 -7.63
C GLU A 243 -11.76 20.88 -7.23
N LYS A 244 -10.63 20.23 -6.96
CA LYS A 244 -9.31 20.83 -6.90
C LYS A 244 -8.34 20.10 -7.80
N THR A 245 -7.60 20.89 -8.58
CA THR A 245 -6.56 20.41 -9.48
C THR A 245 -5.26 21.16 -9.21
N LYS A 246 -4.14 20.44 -9.12
CA LYS A 246 -2.80 21.02 -8.97
C LYS A 246 -1.77 20.20 -9.74
N THR A 247 -0.85 20.90 -10.42
CA THR A 247 0.29 20.29 -11.09
C THR A 247 1.55 20.41 -10.23
N PHE A 248 2.35 19.35 -10.20
CA PHE A 248 3.57 19.24 -9.42
C PHE A 248 4.74 18.85 -10.32
N ASP A 249 5.89 19.48 -10.10
CA ASP A 249 7.13 19.09 -10.74
C ASP A 249 7.69 17.83 -10.08
N ILE A 250 8.23 16.94 -10.91
CA ILE A 250 8.77 15.65 -10.48
C ILE A 250 10.30 15.69 -10.55
N PRO A 251 11.01 15.50 -9.42
CA PRO A 251 12.45 15.39 -9.41
C PRO A 251 12.93 14.28 -10.34
N HIS A 252 14.02 14.54 -11.07
CA HIS A 252 14.60 13.58 -12.01
C HIS A 252 14.92 12.20 -11.39
N ALA A 253 15.27 12.20 -10.11
CA ALA A 253 15.60 11.00 -9.33
C ALA A 253 14.38 10.16 -8.94
N ALA A 254 13.15 10.69 -9.02
CA ALA A 254 11.95 10.00 -8.52
C ALA A 254 11.67 8.68 -9.26
N ARG A 255 11.35 7.64 -8.49
CA ARG A 255 11.04 6.27 -8.94
C ARG A 255 9.69 5.77 -8.44
N GLU A 256 9.31 6.17 -7.24
CA GLU A 256 8.05 5.81 -6.63
C GLU A 256 7.51 6.98 -5.80
N GLY A 257 6.21 6.94 -5.52
CA GLY A 257 5.56 7.89 -4.63
C GLY A 257 4.51 7.22 -3.77
N ILE A 258 4.27 7.81 -2.61
CA ILE A 258 3.20 7.42 -1.68
C ILE A 258 2.22 8.57 -1.59
N PHE A 259 1.06 8.39 -2.21
CA PHE A 259 -0.07 9.31 -2.21
C PHE A 259 -0.89 9.13 -0.94
N ARG A 260 -1.37 10.24 -0.37
CA ARG A 260 -2.11 10.27 0.89
C ARG A 260 -3.20 11.32 0.85
N ILE A 261 -4.34 10.99 1.44
CA ILE A 261 -5.47 11.90 1.64
C ILE A 261 -5.97 11.78 3.07
N GLY A 262 -6.61 12.83 3.57
CA GLY A 262 -7.31 12.81 4.85
C GLY A 262 -7.01 14.00 5.75
N LEU A 263 -7.23 13.79 7.05
CA LEU A 263 -6.94 14.71 8.15
C LEU A 263 -5.62 14.28 8.80
N PHE A 264 -4.58 15.09 8.67
CA PHE A 264 -3.28 14.81 9.29
C PHE A 264 -3.15 15.65 10.54
N GLY A 265 -3.79 15.21 11.64
CA GLY A 265 -3.85 15.95 12.91
C GLY A 265 -4.94 17.01 13.01
N ALA A 266 -5.62 17.34 11.90
CA ALA A 266 -6.78 18.22 11.88
C ALA A 266 -8.04 17.58 12.49
N THR A 267 -8.94 18.42 13.00
CA THR A 267 -10.29 18.02 13.43
C THR A 267 -11.33 18.37 12.36
N GLY A 268 -12.56 17.89 12.56
CA GLY A 268 -13.68 18.04 11.63
C GLY A 268 -13.88 16.79 10.76
N SER A 269 -14.48 16.97 9.59
CA SER A 269 -14.68 15.89 8.63
C SER A 269 -14.31 16.31 7.21
N ALA A 270 -13.66 15.41 6.48
CA ALA A 270 -13.34 15.59 5.07
C ALA A 270 -13.79 14.37 4.28
N SER A 271 -14.29 14.60 3.07
CA SER A 271 -14.69 13.56 2.13
C SER A 271 -13.98 13.77 0.82
N PHE A 272 -13.59 12.68 0.17
CA PHE A 272 -12.85 12.70 -1.08
C PHE A 272 -13.43 11.68 -2.06
N ASP A 273 -13.47 12.08 -3.32
CA ASP A 273 -13.94 11.26 -4.42
C ASP A 273 -13.24 11.67 -5.73
N LYS A 274 -13.35 10.82 -6.77
CA LYS A 274 -12.87 11.07 -8.12
C LYS A 274 -11.43 11.55 -8.17
N ILE A 275 -10.57 10.85 -7.45
CA ILE A 275 -9.18 11.18 -7.30
C ILE A 275 -8.40 10.61 -8.48
N SER A 276 -7.57 11.44 -9.10
CA SER A 276 -6.71 11.00 -10.18
C SER A 276 -5.34 11.66 -10.11
N LEU A 277 -4.36 10.91 -10.59
CA LEU A 277 -2.98 11.32 -10.76
C LEU A 277 -2.58 10.97 -12.20
N LYS A 278 -2.17 11.96 -12.98
CA LYS A 278 -1.86 11.79 -14.41
C LYS A 278 -0.60 12.55 -14.77
N LYS A 279 0.20 12.00 -15.69
CA LYS A 279 1.30 12.76 -16.31
C LYS A 279 0.75 13.92 -17.11
N VAL A 280 1.43 15.06 -17.06
CA VAL A 280 1.17 16.17 -17.98
C VAL A 280 1.96 15.90 -19.25
N GLU A 281 1.27 15.83 -20.39
CA GLU A 281 1.95 15.75 -21.68
C GLU A 281 2.63 17.09 -21.98
N GLY A 282 3.92 17.05 -22.32
CA GLY A 282 4.60 18.25 -22.82
C GLY A 282 3.92 18.70 -24.11
N LYS A 283 3.71 20.01 -24.28
CA LYS A 283 3.40 20.55 -25.61
C LYS A 283 4.54 20.12 -26.55
N LYS A 284 4.20 19.41 -27.61
CA LYS A 284 5.13 19.08 -28.71
C LYS A 284 5.73 20.36 -29.30
#